data_AF-A0A7V1LHX1-F1
#
_entry.id   AF-A0A7V1LHX1-F1
#
_cell.length_a   1.000
_cell.length_b   1.000
_cell.length_c   1.000
_cell.angle_alpha   90.00
_cell.angle_beta   90.00
_cell.angle_gamma   90.00
#
_symmetry.space_group_name_H-M   'P 1'
#
loop_
_entity.id
_entity.type
_entity.pdbx_description
1 polymer ?
#
loop_
_entity_poly.entity_id
_entity_poly.type
_entity_poly.pdbx_seq_one_letter_code
_entity_poly.pdbx_strand_id
1 'polypeptide(L)'
;MKIIKKLSGLFQKKQSASTPVLIIRKESDDSNIKEYKSIEEAIADLENDPNVSTVKIEKLRASLNNLKNKTSIKIRNGEII
;
A
#
# COMPACT_ATOMS: atom_id res chain seq x y z
N MET A 1 -54.34 23.11 17.05
CA MET A 1 -52.91 23.41 17.32
C MET A 1 -52.17 22.26 18.04
N LYS A 2 -52.33 20.99 17.58
CA LYS A 2 -51.73 19.81 18.25
C LYS A 2 -50.94 18.88 17.30
N ILE A 3 -51.02 19.09 15.99
CA ILE A 3 -50.45 18.18 14.98
C ILE A 3 -48.96 18.52 14.72
N ILE A 4 -48.60 19.80 14.75
CA ILE A 4 -47.23 20.28 14.45
C ILE A 4 -46.21 19.78 15.50
N LYS A 5 -46.62 19.63 16.77
CA LYS A 5 -45.76 19.09 17.85
C LYS A 5 -45.36 17.62 17.66
N LYS A 6 -46.07 16.86 16.82
CA LYS A 6 -45.78 15.43 16.60
C LYS A 6 -44.69 15.21 15.53
N LEU A 7 -44.43 16.21 14.69
CA LEU A 7 -43.46 16.14 13.60
C LEU A 7 -42.03 16.55 14.01
N SER A 8 -41.86 17.27 15.13
CA SER A 8 -40.54 17.70 15.62
C SER A 8 -39.66 16.55 16.14
N GLY A 9 -40.25 15.40 16.47
CA GLY A 9 -39.52 14.20 16.89
C GLY A 9 -38.81 13.46 15.74
N LEU A 10 -39.21 13.70 14.48
CA LEU A 10 -38.60 13.05 13.30
C LEU A 10 -37.27 13.69 12.87
N PHE A 11 -37.00 14.92 13.32
CA PHE A 11 -35.78 15.67 12.98
C PHE A 11 -34.71 15.63 14.09
N GLN A 12 -34.94 14.85 15.15
CA GLN A 12 -33.90 14.61 16.14
C GLN A 12 -32.86 13.67 15.50
N LYS A 13 -31.75 14.25 15.00
CA LYS A 13 -30.55 13.51 14.64
C LYS A 13 -30.18 12.65 15.85
N LYS A 14 -30.49 11.35 15.79
CA LYS A 14 -29.91 10.37 16.70
C LYS A 14 -28.42 10.47 16.48
N GLN A 15 -27.72 11.05 17.45
CA GLN A 15 -26.28 11.10 17.46
C GLN A 15 -25.83 9.63 17.50
N SER A 16 -25.37 9.12 16.36
CA SER A 16 -24.89 7.75 16.25
C SER A 16 -23.84 7.56 17.33
N ALA A 17 -24.09 6.63 18.26
CA ALA A 17 -23.15 6.36 19.34
C ALA A 17 -21.79 6.08 18.71
N SER A 18 -20.77 6.82 19.17
CA SER A 18 -19.39 6.62 18.76
C SER A 18 -19.02 5.18 19.14
N THR A 19 -19.03 4.30 18.15
CA THR A 19 -18.66 2.89 18.36
C THR A 19 -17.15 2.83 18.23
N PRO A 20 -16.43 2.28 19.22
CA PRO A 20 -14.97 2.20 19.15
C PRO A 20 -14.56 1.34 17.96
N VAL A 21 -13.64 1.87 17.15
CA VAL A 21 -13.05 1.14 16.03
C VAL A 21 -12.01 0.18 16.58
N LEU A 22 -12.19 -1.11 16.31
CA LEU A 22 -11.25 -2.16 16.71
C LEU A 22 -10.23 -2.35 15.57
N ILE A 23 -8.99 -1.90 15.79
CA ILE A 23 -7.88 -2.06 14.84
C ILE A 23 -7.13 -3.34 15.21
N ILE A 24 -7.33 -4.41 14.43
CA ILE A 24 -6.57 -5.66 14.57
C ILE A 24 -5.30 -5.54 13.73
N ARG A 25 -4.13 -5.52 14.38
CA ARG A 25 -2.84 -5.59 13.69
C ARG A 25 -2.56 -7.06 13.35
N LYS A 26 -2.13 -7.33 12.11
CA LYS A 26 -1.55 -8.63 11.75
C LYS A 26 -0.30 -8.81 12.59
N GLU A 27 -0.24 -9.86 13.41
CA GLU A 27 0.95 -10.20 14.19
C GLU A 27 2.17 -10.24 13.26
N SER A 28 3.15 -9.41 13.56
CA SER A 28 4.34 -9.15 12.75
C SER A 28 5.55 -9.97 13.20
N ASP A 29 5.34 -11.07 13.92
CA ASP A 29 6.42 -11.82 14.57
C ASP A 29 6.89 -13.00 13.71
N ASP A 30 6.88 -12.85 12.39
CA ASP A 30 7.64 -13.75 11.52
C ASP A 30 9.07 -13.19 11.44
N SER A 31 9.94 -13.69 12.32
CA SER A 31 11.34 -13.25 12.47
C SER A 31 12.19 -13.43 11.20
N ASN A 32 11.64 -14.09 10.17
CA ASN A 32 12.30 -14.30 8.87
C ASN A 32 11.84 -13.29 7.80
N ILE A 33 10.88 -12.41 8.08
CA ILE A 33 10.47 -11.37 7.14
C ILE A 33 11.42 -10.18 7.27
N LYS A 34 12.30 -10.00 6.28
CA LYS A 34 13.09 -8.78 6.13
C LYS A 34 12.24 -7.71 5.45
N GLU A 35 11.90 -6.66 6.18
CA GLU A 35 11.24 -5.49 5.60
C GLU A 35 12.27 -4.52 5.02
N TYR A 36 12.00 -4.04 3.82
CA TYR A 36 12.84 -3.06 3.13
C TYR A 36 12.13 -1.71 3.08
N LYS A 37 12.88 -0.64 3.34
CA LYS A 37 12.37 0.74 3.25
C LYS A 37 12.26 1.23 1.81
N SER A 38 13.01 0.62 0.89
CA SER A 38 12.97 0.97 -0.52
C SER A 38 13.36 -0.21 -1.42
N ILE A 39 13.05 -0.08 -2.72
CA ILE A 39 13.43 -1.09 -3.72
C ILE A 39 14.96 -1.16 -3.87
N GLU A 40 15.67 -0.04 -3.69
CA GLU A 40 17.14 0.00 -3.73
C GLU A 40 17.77 -0.82 -2.62
N GLU A 41 17.19 -0.79 -1.42
CA GLU A 41 17.66 -1.59 -0.28
C GLU A 41 17.53 -3.09 -0.59
N ALA A 42 16.41 -3.49 -1.19
CA ALA A 42 16.21 -4.87 -1.64
C ALA A 42 17.18 -5.27 -2.76
N ILE A 43 17.48 -4.37 -3.70
CA ILE A 43 18.45 -4.62 -4.77
C ILE A 43 19.87 -4.76 -4.20
N ALA A 44 20.26 -3.93 -3.25
CA ALA A 44 21.58 -4.00 -2.60
C ALA A 44 21.77 -5.33 -1.85
N ASP A 45 20.71 -5.85 -1.24
CA ASP A 45 20.71 -7.18 -0.64
C ASP A 45 20.94 -8.29 -1.69
N LEU A 46 20.21 -8.22 -2.81
CA LEU A 46 20.35 -9.18 -3.92
C LEU A 46 21.75 -9.14 -4.55
N GLU A 47 22.43 -8.00 -4.54
CA GLU A 47 23.81 -7.85 -5.03
C GLU A 47 24.83 -8.65 -4.25
N ASN A 48 24.54 -8.87 -2.97
CA ASN A 48 25.40 -9.66 -2.10
C ASN A 48 25.06 -11.15 -2.12
N ASP A 49 23.99 -11.56 -2.82
CA ASP A 49 23.59 -12.96 -2.94
C ASP A 49 24.35 -13.67 -4.08
N PRO A 50 25.20 -14.68 -3.79
CA PRO A 50 25.96 -15.39 -4.82
C PRO A 50 25.08 -16.20 -5.79
N ASN A 51 23.81 -16.45 -5.44
CA ASN A 51 22.86 -17.18 -6.29
C ASN A 51 22.17 -16.27 -7.31
N VAL A 52 22.35 -14.96 -7.21
CA VAL A 52 21.73 -13.99 -8.10
C VAL A 52 22.74 -13.56 -9.17
N SER A 53 22.34 -13.70 -10.44
CA SER A 53 23.17 -13.27 -11.56
C SER A 53 23.29 -11.75 -11.61
N THR A 54 24.52 -11.26 -11.70
CA THR A 54 24.85 -9.83 -11.88
C THR A 54 24.09 -9.19 -13.05
N VAL A 55 23.96 -9.90 -14.17
CA VAL A 55 23.21 -9.44 -15.36
C VAL A 55 21.74 -9.17 -15.05
N LYS A 56 21.12 -9.98 -14.18
CA LYS A 56 19.72 -9.76 -13.77
C LYS A 56 19.58 -8.53 -12.89
N ILE A 57 20.56 -8.28 -12.02
CA ILE A 57 20.58 -7.10 -11.14
C ILE A 57 20.74 -5.82 -11.95
N GLU A 58 21.64 -5.79 -12.92
CA GLU A 58 21.82 -4.63 -13.80
C GLU A 58 20.53 -4.28 -14.57
N LYS A 59 19.84 -5.31 -15.11
CA LYS A 59 18.53 -5.13 -15.76
C LYS A 59 17.49 -4.57 -14.78
N LEU A 60 17.48 -5.05 -13.53
CA LEU A 60 16.55 -4.60 -12.51
C LEU A 60 16.81 -3.13 -12.13
N ARG A 61 18.07 -2.73 -11.95
CA ARG A 61 18.47 -1.32 -11.72
C ARG A 61 18.04 -0.42 -12.88
N ALA A 62 18.26 -0.84 -14.12
CA ALA A 62 17.85 -0.08 -15.30
C ALA A 62 16.33 0.10 -15.37
N SER A 63 15.56 -0.94 -15.09
CA SER A 63 14.09 -0.87 -15.00
C SER A 63 13.61 0.07 -13.91
N LEU A 64 14.23 0.03 -12.72
CA LEU A 64 13.89 0.94 -11.62
C LEU A 64 14.19 2.40 -11.97
N ASN A 65 15.33 2.68 -12.60
CA ASN A 65 15.66 4.02 -13.07
C ASN A 65 14.66 4.51 -14.12
N ASN A 66 14.27 3.65 -15.06
CA ASN A 66 13.25 3.97 -16.06
C ASN A 66 11.88 4.26 -15.41
N LEU A 67 11.51 3.50 -14.39
CA LEU A 67 10.28 3.70 -13.62
C LEU A 67 10.29 5.05 -12.89
N LYS A 68 11.40 5.40 -12.24
CA LYS A 68 11.54 6.68 -11.52
C LYS A 68 11.50 7.91 -12.43
N ASN A 69 12.11 7.80 -13.61
CA ASN A 69 12.29 8.92 -14.52
C ASN A 69 11.10 9.14 -15.48
N LYS A 70 10.18 8.19 -15.56
CA LYS A 70 8.97 8.31 -16.40
C LYS A 70 7.76 8.73 -15.56
N THR A 71 7.11 9.81 -15.95
CA THR A 71 5.80 10.23 -15.41
C THR A 71 4.64 9.36 -15.90
N SER A 72 4.83 8.57 -16.95
CA SER A 72 3.84 7.62 -17.48
C SER A 72 4.52 6.38 -18.03
N ILE A 73 3.94 5.21 -17.73
CA ILE A 73 4.44 3.91 -18.15
C ILE A 73 3.30 3.19 -18.85
N LYS A 74 3.57 2.68 -20.06
CA LYS A 74 2.66 1.79 -20.77
C LYS A 74 3.17 0.37 -20.60
N ILE A 75 2.27 -0.52 -20.22
CA ILE A 75 2.57 -1.94 -20.05
C ILE A 75 1.72 -2.70 -21.06
N ARG A 76 2.36 -3.59 -21.84
CA ARG A 76 1.68 -4.50 -22.74
C ARG A 76 2.27 -5.89 -22.57
N ASN A 77 1.42 -6.89 -22.34
CA ASN A 77 1.83 -8.29 -22.15
C ASN A 77 2.87 -8.50 -21.02
N GLY A 78 2.82 -7.69 -19.96
CA GLY A 78 3.75 -7.79 -18.83
C GLY A 78 5.11 -7.11 -19.07
N GLU A 79 5.32 -6.47 -20.23
CA GLU A 79 6.52 -5.71 -20.55
C GLU A 79 6.24 -4.20 -20.60
N ILE A 80 7.23 -3.41 -20.17
CA ILE A 80 7.18 -1.94 -20.28
C ILE A 80 7.52 -1.56 -21.72
N ILE A 81 6.63 -0.80 -22.36
CA ILE A 81 6.77 -0.27 -23.74
C ILE A 81 6.89 1.25 -23.78
#